data_AF-A0A1F2RBI9-F1
#
_entry.id   AF-A0A1F2RBI9-F1
#
_cell.length_a   1.000
_cell.length_b   1.000
_cell.length_c   1.000
_cell.angle_alpha   90.00
_cell.angle_beta   90.00
_cell.angle_gamma   90.00
#
_symmetry.space_group_name_H-M   'P 1'
#
loop_
_entity.id
_entity.type
_entity.pdbx_description
1 polymer ?
#
loop_
_entity_poly.entity_id
_entity_poly.type
_entity_poly.pdbx_seq_one_letter_code
_entity_poly.pdbx_strand_id
1 'polypeptide(L)'
;MLMKSGDSLVGNASAEECGQLTIVELQELRHKISTPLTSILLQCDLLLGVDRTSQDTQRLETIIAEALRIDRFLRFPSGESSIHD
;
A
#
# COMPACT_ATOMS: atom_id res chain seq x y z
N MET A 1 25.62 7.45 44.93
CA MET A 1 26.31 8.12 43.80
C MET A 1 25.94 7.31 42.56
N LEU A 2 25.00 7.66 41.68
CA LEU A 2 24.64 8.93 41.02
C LEU A 2 25.80 9.57 40.22
N MET A 3 25.58 9.59 38.89
CA MET A 3 26.28 10.31 37.79
C MET A 3 27.52 9.59 37.20
N LYS A 4 27.76 9.54 35.88
CA LYS A 4 27.17 10.22 34.71
C LYS A 4 27.64 9.56 33.38
N SER A 5 26.78 9.63 32.37
CA SER A 5 26.98 9.89 30.91
C SER A 5 28.12 9.22 30.12
N GLY A 6 27.92 8.76 28.90
CA GLY A 6 26.74 8.83 28.04
C GLY A 6 27.07 8.28 26.67
N ASP A 7 26.13 7.57 26.06
CA ASP A 7 26.16 7.32 24.63
C ASP A 7 24.97 8.00 23.99
N SER A 8 25.37 8.92 23.11
CA SER A 8 24.55 9.75 22.25
C SER A 8 23.82 8.86 21.25
N LEU A 9 22.61 8.42 21.59
CA LEU A 9 21.63 8.02 20.59
C LEU A 9 20.71 9.22 20.39
N VAL A 10 21.21 10.14 19.56
CA VAL A 10 20.41 11.14 18.86
C VAL A 10 19.34 10.36 18.09
N GLY A 11 18.19 10.17 18.74
CA GLY A 11 16.94 9.75 18.12
C GLY A 11 16.35 10.91 17.34
N ASN A 12 17.12 11.47 16.42
CA ASN A 12 16.62 12.32 15.34
C ASN A 12 16.78 11.52 14.05
N ALA A 13 16.08 10.39 13.96
CA ALA A 13 15.72 9.85 12.67
C ALA A 13 14.75 10.87 12.06
N SER A 14 15.35 11.81 11.33
CA SER A 14 14.67 12.82 10.55
C SER A 14 13.52 12.18 9.78
N ALA A 15 12.31 12.65 10.02
CA ALA A 15 11.11 12.28 9.28
C ALA A 15 11.09 12.90 7.86
N GLU A 16 12.26 13.16 7.28
CA GLU A 16 12.44 13.89 6.02
C GLU A 16 13.45 13.19 5.11
N GLU A 17 13.21 11.91 4.83
CA GLU A 17 13.77 11.26 3.64
C GLU A 17 12.72 10.36 3.01
N CYS A 18 11.52 10.90 2.80
CA CYS A 18 10.60 10.33 1.82
C CYS A 18 11.17 10.71 0.43
N GLY A 19 12.26 10.05 0.05
CA GLY A 19 12.90 10.24 -1.25
C GLY A 19 11.86 10.05 -2.35
N GLN A 20 11.79 10.99 -3.28
CA GLN A 20 10.97 10.83 -4.47
C GLN A 20 11.48 9.63 -5.25
N LEU A 21 10.65 8.59 -5.33
CA LEU A 21 10.92 7.43 -6.17
C LEU A 21 11.02 7.90 -7.61
N THR A 22 12.06 7.45 -8.31
CA THR A 22 12.17 7.59 -9.76
C THR A 22 11.01 6.86 -10.46
N ILE A 23 10.73 7.23 -11.71
CA ILE A 23 9.71 6.55 -12.52
C ILE A 23 9.98 5.03 -12.61
N VAL A 24 11.26 4.64 -12.68
CA VAL A 24 11.66 3.22 -12.73
C VAL A 24 11.36 2.52 -11.40
N GLU A 25 11.69 3.12 -10.26
CA GLU A 25 11.39 2.56 -8.95
C GLU A 25 9.88 2.47 -8.69
N LEU A 26 9.09 3.44 -9.17
CA LEU A 26 7.63 3.40 -9.14
C LEU A 26 7.08 2.26 -10.00
N GLN A 27 7.63 2.03 -11.18
CA GLN A 27 7.22 0.92 -12.05
C GLN A 27 7.57 -0.43 -11.42
N GLU A 28 8.76 -0.57 -10.82
CA GLU A 28 9.14 -1.77 -10.08
C GLU A 28 8.23 -2.01 -8.87
N LEU A 29 7.95 -0.96 -8.10
CA LEU A 29 7.07 -1.04 -6.94
C LEU A 29 5.66 -1.46 -7.36
N ARG A 30 5.13 -0.85 -8.43
CA ARG A 30 3.86 -1.25 -9.03
C ARG A 30 3.87 -2.72 -9.43
N HIS A 31 4.91 -3.18 -10.11
CA HIS A 31 5.02 -4.58 -10.50
C HIS A 31 5.04 -5.51 -9.28
N LYS A 32 5.86 -5.19 -8.28
CA LYS A 32 5.98 -5.95 -7.02
C LYS A 32 4.68 -6.00 -6.23
N ILE A 33 3.87 -4.94 -6.24
CA ILE A 33 2.57 -4.91 -5.55
C ILE A 33 1.45 -5.54 -6.38
N SER A 34 1.48 -5.42 -7.71
CA SER A 34 0.40 -5.92 -8.57
C SER A 34 0.20 -7.44 -8.48
N THR A 35 1.28 -8.21 -8.31
CA THR A 35 1.21 -9.67 -8.11
C THR A 35 0.49 -10.08 -6.82
N PRO A 36 0.91 -9.66 -5.61
CA PRO A 36 0.21 -9.99 -4.39
C PRO A 36 -1.22 -9.43 -4.37
N LEU A 37 -1.46 -8.25 -4.96
CA LEU A 37 -2.79 -7.67 -5.04
C LEU A 37 -3.74 -8.52 -5.90
N THR A 38 -3.26 -9.02 -7.05
CA THR A 38 -4.01 -9.96 -7.90
C THR A 38 -4.33 -11.24 -7.15
N SER A 39 -3.37 -11.77 -6.38
CA SER A 39 -3.59 -12.95 -5.54
C SER A 39 -4.69 -12.69 -4.50
N ILE A 40 -4.68 -11.54 -3.82
CA ILE A 40 -5.71 -11.18 -2.82
C ILE A 40 -7.10 -11.14 -3.49
N LEU A 41 -7.22 -10.48 -4.64
CA LEU A 41 -8.49 -10.37 -5.36
C LEU A 41 -9.02 -11.75 -5.78
N LEU A 42 -8.17 -12.60 -6.37
CA LEU A 42 -8.55 -13.96 -6.75
C LEU A 42 -9.01 -14.79 -5.55
N GLN A 43 -8.31 -14.69 -4.41
CA GLN A 43 -8.73 -15.38 -3.20
C GLN A 43 -10.09 -14.85 -2.71
N CYS A 44 -10.30 -13.53 -2.71
CA CYS A 44 -11.59 -12.97 -2.30
C CYS A 44 -12.74 -13.46 -3.20
N ASP A 45 -12.53 -13.53 -4.51
CA ASP A 45 -13.52 -14.06 -5.46
C ASP A 45 -13.85 -15.53 -5.16
N LEU A 46 -12.84 -16.37 -4.91
CA LEU A 46 -13.04 -17.77 -4.52
C LEU A 46 -13.81 -17.89 -3.20
N LEU A 47 -13.53 -17.00 -2.25
CA LEU A 47 -14.17 -17.01 -0.94
C LEU A 47 -15.63 -16.52 -1.01
N LEU A 48 -15.96 -15.59 -1.90
CA LEU A 48 -17.34 -15.13 -2.14
C LEU A 48 -18.22 -16.21 -2.79
N GLY A 49 -17.62 -17.16 -3.51
CA GLY A 49 -18.34 -18.30 -4.11
C GLY A 49 -18.74 -19.40 -3.12
N VAL A 50 -18.43 -19.27 -1.83
CA VAL A 50 -18.74 -20.24 -0.77
C VAL A 50 -19.82 -19.67 0.14
N ASP A 51 -20.72 -20.52 0.65
CA ASP A 51 -21.72 -20.13 1.64
C ASP A 51 -21.06 -19.52 2.88
N ARG A 52 -21.40 -18.26 3.18
CA ARG A 52 -20.81 -17.45 4.25
C ARG A 52 -21.86 -16.68 5.01
N THR A 53 -21.48 -16.22 6.20
CA THR A 53 -22.28 -15.23 6.92
C THR A 53 -22.30 -13.90 6.17
N SER A 54 -23.36 -13.12 6.36
CA SER A 54 -23.46 -11.77 5.80
C SER A 54 -22.31 -10.86 6.27
N GLN A 55 -21.85 -11.06 7.50
CA GLN A 55 -20.73 -10.31 8.07
C GLN A 55 -19.40 -10.63 7.38
N ASP A 56 -19.13 -11.91 7.07
CA ASP A 56 -17.91 -12.30 6.37
C ASP A 56 -17.92 -11.82 4.92
N THR A 57 -19.10 -11.81 4.29
CA THR A 57 -19.30 -11.27 2.95
C THR A 57 -18.97 -9.77 2.92
N GLN A 58 -19.53 -8.99 3.85
CA GLN A 58 -19.26 -7.55 3.94
C GLN A 58 -17.77 -7.24 4.19
N ARG A 59 -17.10 -8.06 5.01
CA ARG A 59 -15.65 -7.94 5.25
C ARG A 59 -14.85 -8.20 3.97
N LEU A 60 -15.19 -9.24 3.21
CA LEU A 60 -14.54 -9.56 1.93
C LEU A 60 -14.74 -8.45 0.90
N GLU A 61 -15.97 -7.94 0.76
CA GLU A 61 -16.27 -6.83 -0.13
C GLU A 61 -15.44 -5.57 0.22
N THR A 62 -15.26 -5.30 1.51
CA THR A 62 -14.41 -4.20 1.97
C THR A 62 -12.95 -4.42 1.59
N ILE A 63 -12.42 -5.63 1.75
CA ILE A 63 -11.05 -5.99 1.35
C ILE A 63 -10.87 -5.82 -0.17
N ILE A 64 -11.85 -6.28 -0.97
CA ILE A 64 -11.83 -6.13 -2.42
C ILE A 64 -11.83 -4.65 -2.82
N ALA A 65 -12.69 -3.84 -2.22
CA ALA A 65 -12.77 -2.40 -2.50
C ALA A 65 -11.44 -1.70 -2.22
N GLU A 66 -10.79 -2.02 -1.10
CA GLU A 66 -9.48 -1.47 -0.73
C GLU A 66 -8.36 -1.93 -1.67
N ALA A 67 -8.35 -3.22 -2.04
CA ALA A 67 -7.38 -3.73 -3.01
C ALA A 67 -7.51 -3.01 -4.35
N LEU A 68 -8.74 -2.82 -4.85
CA LEU A 68 -8.98 -2.07 -6.09
C LEU A 68 -8.58 -0.60 -5.98
N ARG A 69 -8.77 0.03 -4.80
CA ARG A 69 -8.32 1.41 -4.55
C ARG A 69 -6.80 1.52 -4.66
N ILE A 70 -6.06 0.55 -4.12
CA ILE A 70 -4.60 0.46 -4.23
C ILE A 70 -4.18 0.24 -5.69
N ASP A 71 -4.80 -0.68 -6.44
CA ASP A 71 -4.50 -0.90 -7.86
C ASP A 71 -4.63 0.40 -8.67
N ARG A 72 -5.74 1.12 -8.49
CA ARG A 72 -5.98 2.40 -9.18
C ARG A 72 -4.92 3.43 -8.84
N PHE A 73 -4.57 3.55 -7.56
CA PHE A 73 -3.52 4.47 -7.10
C PHE A 73 -2.16 4.14 -7.73
N LEU A 74 -1.82 2.86 -7.86
CA LEU A 74 -0.56 2.43 -8.46
C LEU A 74 -0.52 2.59 -10.00
N ARG A 75 -1.68 2.57 -10.66
CA ARG A 75 -1.78 2.83 -12.11
C ARG A 75 -1.76 4.31 -12.44
N PHE A 76 -2.33 5.14 -11.57
CA PHE A 76 -2.44 6.59 -11.74
C PHE A 76 -1.96 7.30 -10.47
N PRO A 77 -0.65 7.25 -10.15
CA PRO A 77 -0.10 8.10 -9.10
C PRO A 77 -0.30 9.54 -9.57
N SER A 78 -1.23 10.26 -8.93
CA SER A 78 -1.65 11.61 -9.33
C SER A 78 -0.45 12.51 -9.64
N GLY A 79 -0.36 12.92 -10.91
CA GLY A 79 0.71 13.73 -11.48
C GLY A 79 0.56 14.05 -12.97
N GLU A 80 -0.34 13.38 -13.70
CA GLU A 80 -0.81 13.85 -15.01
C GLU A 80 -2.24 14.36 -14.87
N SER A 81 -2.36 15.60 -14.38
CA SER A 81 -3.43 16.46 -14.87
C SER A 81 -3.21 16.59 -16.37
N SER A 82 -4.07 15.95 -17.15
CA SER A 82 -4.16 16.17 -18.60
C SER A 82 -4.07 17.67 -18.89
N ILE A 83 -3.00 18.06 -19.58
CA ILE A 83 -3.02 19.24 -20.42
C ILE A 83 -4.11 18.96 -21.46
N HIS A 84 -5.29 19.54 -21.25
CA HIS A 84 -6.31 19.66 -22.27
C HIS A 84 -6.18 21.06 -22.87
N ASP A 85 -5.77 21.05 -24.15
CA ASP A 85 -5.85 22.08 -25.21
C ASP A 85 -5.33 23.51 -24.94
#